data_AF-A0AAD1SGL3-F1
#
_entry.id   AF-A0AAD1SGL3-F1
#
_cell.length_a   1.000
_cell.length_b   1.000
_cell.length_c   1.000
_cell.angle_alpha   90.00
_cell.angle_beta   90.00
_cell.angle_gamma   90.00
#
_symmetry.space_group_name_H-M   'P 1'
#
loop_
_entity.id
_entity.type
_entity.pdbx_description
1 polymer ?
#
loop_
_entity_poly.entity_id
_entity_poly.type
_entity_poly.pdbx_seq_one_letter_code
_entity_poly.pdbx_strand_id
1 'polypeptide(L)'
;MYNTVNISLTVSKQQEVHICLVKHYRVCLDEKYEISEKWLLKDLEYIDGKEAETDNSNFDMMFEEVCNMEAYSCASKYAFARSIIKLNTLYTKKDIKVLNFDSSYIEEGVIWSSNNGDCLVLMRICFYASNLLCLSLCPMP
;
A
#
# COMPACT_ATOMS: atom_id res chain seq x y z
N MET A 1 -12.72 -21.33 6.53
CA MET A 1 -12.55 -20.75 5.19
C MET A 1 -11.91 -19.39 5.42
N TYR A 2 -10.65 -19.19 5.03
CA TYR A 2 -10.00 -17.89 5.19
C TYR A 2 -10.51 -17.00 4.04
N ASN A 3 -11.37 -16.04 4.36
CA ASN A 3 -11.82 -15.03 3.41
C ASN A 3 -11.03 -13.76 3.71
N THR A 4 -10.09 -13.42 2.83
CA THR A 4 -9.35 -12.17 2.90
C THR A 4 -9.90 -11.24 1.83
N VAL A 5 -10.16 -9.98 2.19
CA VAL A 5 -10.50 -8.94 1.22
C VAL A 5 -9.23 -8.16 0.93
N ASN A 6 -8.81 -8.18 -0.33
CA ASN A 6 -7.66 -7.41 -0.81
C ASN A 6 -8.16 -6.19 -1.56
N ILE A 7 -7.46 -5.07 -1.44
CA ILE A 7 -7.67 -3.89 -2.29
C ILE A 7 -6.57 -3.82 -3.34
N SER A 8 -6.94 -3.55 -4.59
CA SER A 8 -6.00 -3.45 -5.70
C SER A 8 -6.29 -2.25 -6.59
N LEU A 9 -5.22 -1.72 -7.18
CA LEU A 9 -5.27 -0.63 -8.16
C LEU A 9 -4.91 -1.21 -9.52
N THR A 10 -5.74 -1.00 -10.52
CA THR A 10 -5.53 -1.54 -11.87
C THR A 10 -5.65 -0.42 -12.90
N VAL A 11 -4.80 -0.46 -13.93
CA VAL A 11 -4.87 0.46 -15.06
C VAL A 11 -5.38 -0.30 -16.27
N SER A 12 -6.47 0.18 -16.87
CA SER A 12 -7.07 -0.42 -18.05
C SER A 12 -6.26 -0.11 -19.32
N LYS A 13 -6.54 -0.83 -20.41
CA LYS A 13 -5.96 -0.52 -21.73
C LYS A 13 -6.31 0.89 -22.22
N GLN A 14 -7.43 1.43 -21.74
CA GLN A 14 -7.91 2.78 -22.04
C GLN A 14 -7.33 3.83 -21.07
N GLN A 15 -6.33 3.45 -20.25
CA GLN A 15 -5.70 4.30 -19.25
C GLN A 15 -6.63 4.76 -18.11
N GLU A 16 -7.74 4.05 -17.90
CA GLU A 16 -8.60 4.28 -16.74
C GLU A 16 -8.04 3.56 -15.52
N VAL A 17 -8.00 4.24 -14.38
CA VAL A 17 -7.56 3.64 -13.13
C VAL A 17 -8.76 3.15 -12.34
N HIS A 18 -8.76 1.88 -11.96
CA HIS A 18 -9.80 1.28 -11.13
C HIS A 18 -9.26 0.90 -9.75
N ILE A 19 -10.09 1.12 -8.74
CA ILE A 19 -9.91 0.63 -7.39
C ILE A 19 -10.84 -0.59 -7.25
N CYS A 20 -10.28 -1.76 -6.94
CA CYS A 20 -11.02 -3.01 -6.89
C CYS A 20 -10.87 -3.67 -5.52
N LEU A 21 -11.99 -4.08 -4.91
CA LEU A 21 -11.97 -5.03 -3.81
C LEU A 21 -12.05 -6.44 -4.37
N VAL A 22 -11.09 -7.27 -3.99
CA VAL A 22 -10.91 -8.63 -4.45
C VAL A 22 -11.03 -9.56 -3.27
N LYS A 23 -12.07 -10.38 -3.26
CA LYS A 23 -12.24 -11.48 -2.30
C LYS A 23 -11.34 -12.62 -2.73
N HIS A 24 -10.42 -13.00 -1.86
CA HIS A 24 -9.63 -14.21 -1.99
C HIS A 24 -10.24 -15.29 -1.09
N TYR A 25 -10.51 -16.45 -1.67
CA TYR A 25 -11.00 -17.61 -0.93
C TYR A 25 -10.47 -18.90 -1.55
N ARG A 26 -10.31 -19.91 -0.70
CA ARG A 26 -9.81 -21.23 -1.09
C ARG A 26 -10.95 -22.23 -1.15
N VAL A 27 -11.06 -22.96 -2.26
CA VAL A 27 -12.01 -24.07 -2.44
C VAL A 27 -11.20 -25.34 -2.71
N CYS A 28 -11.16 -26.26 -1.74
CA CYS A 28 -10.28 -27.44 -1.77
C CYS A 28 -8.79 -27.06 -1.95
N LEU A 29 -8.19 -27.43 -3.09
CA LEU A 29 -6.81 -27.13 -3.44
C LEU A 29 -6.68 -25.90 -4.34
N ASP A 30 -7.79 -25.33 -4.80
CA ASP A 30 -7.80 -24.18 -5.71
C ASP A 30 -7.90 -22.86 -4.94
N GLU A 31 -7.12 -21.87 -5.39
CA GLU A 31 -7.25 -20.47 -5.00
C GLU A 31 -8.19 -19.74 -5.97
N LYS A 32 -9.16 -19.01 -5.43
CA LYS A 32 -10.11 -18.21 -6.22
C LYS A 32 -10.04 -16.74 -5.81
N TYR A 33 -10.13 -15.88 -6.82
CA TYR A 33 -10.12 -14.44 -6.69
C TYR A 33 -11.36 -13.89 -7.40
N GLU A 34 -12.14 -13.08 -6.69
CA GLU A 34 -13.38 -12.52 -7.21
C GLU A 34 -13.43 -11.03 -6.89
N ILE A 35 -13.67 -10.20 -7.91
CA ILE A 35 -13.88 -8.77 -7.70
C ILE A 35 -15.26 -8.58 -7.12
N SER A 36 -15.34 -8.13 -5.86
CA SER A 36 -16.61 -7.84 -5.21
C SER A 36 -17.10 -6.43 -5.51
N GLU A 37 -16.19 -5.47 -5.55
CA GLU A 37 -16.51 -4.06 -5.79
C GLU A 37 -15.47 -3.46 -6.72
N LYS A 38 -15.90 -2.49 -7.53
CA LYS A 38 -15.04 -1.81 -8.50
C LYS A 38 -15.47 -0.37 -8.68
N TRP A 39 -14.55 0.55 -8.44
CA TRP A 39 -14.74 1.98 -8.63
C TRP A 39 -13.71 2.56 -9.59
N LEU A 40 -14.02 3.67 -10.23
CA LEU A 40 -13.03 4.46 -10.97
C LEU A 40 -12.35 5.44 -10.01
N LEU A 41 -11.03 5.56 -10.12
CA LEU A 41 -10.27 6.52 -9.31
C LEU A 41 -10.75 7.97 -9.53
N LYS A 42 -11.24 8.29 -10.73
CA LYS A 42 -11.78 9.62 -11.04
C LYS A 42 -13.02 10.00 -10.22
N ASP A 43 -13.72 9.00 -9.71
CA ASP A 43 -14.93 9.19 -8.90
C ASP A 43 -14.59 9.35 -7.41
N LEU A 44 -13.35 9.05 -6.99
CA LEU A 44 -12.89 9.23 -5.61
C LEU A 44 -12.85 10.72 -5.25
N GLU A 45 -13.57 11.13 -4.21
CA GLU A 45 -13.59 12.51 -3.73
C GLU A 45 -12.52 12.78 -2.68
N TYR A 46 -12.42 11.88 -1.69
CA TYR A 46 -11.41 11.97 -0.65
C TYR A 46 -11.01 10.60 -0.11
N ILE A 47 -9.82 10.56 0.46
CA ILE A 47 -9.35 9.48 1.33
C ILE A 47 -9.05 10.05 2.72
N ASP A 48 -9.60 9.43 3.76
CA ASP A 48 -9.47 9.88 5.15
C ASP A 48 -8.77 8.81 5.99
N GLY A 49 -7.57 9.12 6.50
CA GLY A 49 -6.75 8.24 7.31
C GLY A 49 -7.22 8.07 8.77
N LYS A 50 -8.35 8.68 9.14
CA LYS A 50 -8.98 8.73 10.46
C LYS A 50 -8.13 9.43 11.51
N GLU A 51 -7.17 8.71 12.07
CA GLU A 51 -6.28 9.18 13.13
C GLU A 51 -4.84 9.11 12.62
N ALA A 52 -4.24 10.27 12.35
CA ALA A 52 -2.88 10.37 11.82
C ALA A 52 -1.80 10.08 12.89
N GLU A 53 -2.09 10.40 14.15
CA GLU A 53 -1.13 10.38 15.27
C GLU A 53 -1.07 9.03 15.99
N THR A 54 -1.94 8.08 15.63
CA THR A 54 -2.02 6.75 16.22
C THR A 54 -1.67 5.67 15.20
N ASP A 55 -1.21 4.51 15.68
CA ASP A 55 -0.96 3.33 14.83
C ASP A 55 -2.31 2.69 14.44
N ASN A 56 -3.05 3.37 13.57
CA ASN A 56 -4.39 3.00 13.13
C ASN A 56 -4.38 2.59 11.66
N SER A 57 -4.85 1.39 11.35
CA SER A 57 -4.92 0.85 9.97
C SER A 57 -6.23 1.19 9.25
N ASN A 58 -7.19 1.83 9.93
CA ASN A 58 -8.48 2.20 9.35
C ASN A 58 -8.38 3.46 8.48
N PHE A 59 -9.17 3.50 7.42
CA PHE A 59 -9.34 4.65 6.55
C PHE A 59 -10.69 4.60 5.83
N ASP A 60 -11.15 5.75 5.36
CA ASP A 60 -12.33 5.83 4.51
C ASP A 60 -11.96 6.30 3.10
N MET A 61 -12.73 5.83 2.12
CA MET A 61 -12.76 6.38 0.77
C MET A 61 -14.18 6.86 0.49
N MET A 62 -14.32 8.09 0.00
CA MET A 62 -15.62 8.61 -0.44
C MET A 62 -15.74 8.58 -1.96
N PHE A 63 -16.77 7.88 -2.43
CA PHE A 63 -17.25 7.93 -3.81
C PHE A 63 -18.67 8.52 -3.80
N GLU A 64 -19.67 7.77 -4.28
CA GLU A 64 -21.10 8.06 -4.04
C GLU A 64 -21.51 7.77 -2.59
N GLU A 65 -20.87 6.77 -1.97
CA GLU A 65 -21.05 6.39 -0.57
C GLU A 65 -19.68 6.26 0.12
N VAL A 66 -19.69 6.30 1.46
CA VAL A 66 -18.49 6.12 2.28
C VAL A 66 -18.12 4.64 2.36
N CYS A 67 -16.97 4.29 1.80
CA CYS A 67 -16.35 2.98 1.92
C CYS A 67 -15.37 2.98 3.11
N ASN A 68 -15.78 2.36 4.23
CA ASN A 68 -14.94 2.16 5.40
C ASN A 68 -14.01 0.95 5.17
N MET A 69 -12.72 1.13 5.40
CA MET A 69 -11.69 0.12 5.13
C MET A 69 -10.76 -0.05 6.31
N GLU A 70 -10.29 -1.28 6.51
CA GLU A 70 -9.19 -1.61 7.42
C GLU A 70 -8.06 -2.22 6.60
N ALA A 71 -6.89 -1.58 6.59
CA ALA A 71 -5.71 -2.14 5.95
C ALA A 71 -5.07 -3.22 6.84
N TYR A 72 -4.23 -4.07 6.25
CA TYR A 72 -3.48 -5.08 7.02
C TYR A 72 -2.60 -4.46 8.13
N SER A 73 -2.11 -3.24 7.91
CA SER A 73 -1.30 -2.48 8.87
C SER A 73 -1.39 -0.99 8.57
N CYS A 74 -0.99 -0.14 9.53
CA CYS A 74 -0.86 1.30 9.29
C CYS A 74 0.11 1.60 8.13
N ALA A 75 1.22 0.86 8.03
CA ALA A 75 2.14 0.99 6.89
C ALA A 75 1.47 0.68 5.54
N SER A 76 0.60 -0.35 5.50
CA SER A 76 -0.19 -0.70 4.31
C SER A 76 -1.20 0.40 3.95
N LYS A 77 -1.85 1.02 4.94
CA LYS A 77 -2.74 2.18 4.76
C LYS A 77 -2.03 3.32 4.03
N TYR A 78 -0.87 3.74 4.54
CA TYR A 78 -0.07 4.80 3.92
C TYR A 78 0.48 4.42 2.53
N ALA A 79 0.89 3.17 2.33
CA ALA A 79 1.36 2.69 1.02
C ALA A 79 0.24 2.73 -0.04
N PHE A 80 -0.98 2.37 0.35
CA PHE A 80 -2.14 2.44 -0.51
C PHE A 80 -2.49 3.91 -0.86
N ALA A 81 -2.53 4.80 0.14
CA ALA A 81 -2.79 6.23 -0.07
C ALA A 81 -1.79 6.87 -1.05
N ARG A 82 -0.48 6.61 -0.89
CA ARG A 82 0.55 7.07 -1.84
C ARG A 82 0.32 6.54 -3.26
N SER A 83 -0.10 5.28 -3.38
CA SER A 83 -0.37 4.67 -4.69
C SER A 83 -1.56 5.32 -5.39
N ILE A 84 -2.63 5.65 -4.64
CA ILE A 84 -3.77 6.43 -5.14
C ILE A 84 -3.31 7.80 -5.64
N ILE A 85 -2.54 8.54 -4.84
CA ILE A 85 -2.09 9.89 -5.20
C ILE A 85 -1.22 9.83 -6.45
N LYS A 86 -0.27 8.89 -6.51
CA LYS A 86 0.60 8.71 -7.67
C LYS A 86 -0.18 8.40 -8.95
N LEU A 87 -1.12 7.45 -8.90
CA LEU A 87 -1.94 7.10 -10.06
C LEU A 87 -2.89 8.24 -10.44
N ASN A 88 -3.42 8.98 -9.46
CA ASN A 88 -4.24 10.15 -9.72
C ASN A 88 -3.42 11.20 -10.48
N THR A 89 -2.23 11.55 -9.99
CA THR A 89 -1.33 12.50 -10.67
C THR A 89 -0.98 12.07 -12.09
N LEU A 90 -0.76 10.77 -12.33
CA LEU A 90 -0.39 10.25 -13.65
C LEU A 90 -1.56 10.21 -14.64
N TYR A 91 -2.74 9.76 -14.22
CA TYR A 91 -3.82 9.39 -15.14
C TYR A 91 -5.05 10.30 -15.07
N THR A 92 -5.40 10.80 -13.88
CA THR A 92 -6.69 11.47 -13.66
C THR A 92 -6.53 12.99 -13.49
N LYS A 93 -5.45 13.43 -12.83
CA LYS A 93 -5.11 14.83 -12.51
C LYS A 93 -6.23 15.59 -11.80
N LYS A 94 -7.04 14.87 -11.02
CA LYS A 94 -8.11 15.45 -10.18
C LYS A 94 -7.50 15.92 -8.87
N ASP A 95 -8.08 16.96 -8.29
CA ASP A 95 -7.78 17.31 -6.90
C ASP A 95 -8.54 16.35 -5.97
N ILE A 96 -7.83 15.40 -5.36
CA ILE A 96 -8.38 14.43 -4.40
C ILE A 96 -7.94 14.87 -3.02
N LYS A 97 -8.90 15.01 -2.09
CA LYS A 97 -8.56 15.42 -0.72
C LYS A 97 -7.96 14.24 0.04
N VAL A 98 -6.80 14.46 0.65
CA VAL A 98 -6.13 13.51 1.53
C VAL A 98 -6.24 14.06 2.96
N LEU A 99 -7.09 13.43 3.77
CA LEU A 99 -7.47 13.90 5.10
C LEU A 99 -6.86 13.00 6.17
N ASN A 100 -6.44 13.58 7.30
CA ASN A 100 -5.95 12.82 8.47
C ASN A 100 -4.86 11.79 8.14
N PHE A 101 -3.96 12.14 7.22
CA PHE A 101 -2.69 11.47 7.01
C PHE A 101 -1.57 12.41 7.44
N ASP A 102 -0.53 11.86 8.09
CA ASP A 102 0.71 12.61 8.31
C ASP A 102 1.39 12.85 6.95
N SER A 103 1.55 14.13 6.59
CA SER A 103 2.11 14.56 5.33
C SER A 103 3.53 14.04 5.12
N SER A 104 4.28 13.80 6.19
CA SER A 104 5.65 13.26 6.15
C SER A 104 5.71 11.89 5.45
N TYR A 105 4.64 11.10 5.56
CA TYR A 105 4.52 9.78 4.95
C TYR A 105 3.75 9.78 3.62
N ILE A 106 3.15 10.90 3.23
CA ILE A 106 2.38 11.04 1.99
C ILE A 106 3.20 11.74 0.91
N GLU A 107 3.86 12.83 1.26
CA GLU A 107 4.62 13.64 0.32
C GLU A 107 5.88 12.91 -0.15
N GLU A 108 6.06 12.85 -1.47
CA GLU A 108 7.28 12.32 -2.08
C GLU A 108 8.45 13.26 -1.73
N GLY A 109 9.28 12.88 -0.75
CA GLY A 109 10.52 13.58 -0.42
C GLY A 109 10.70 13.99 1.04
N VAL A 110 9.73 13.78 1.93
CA VAL A 110 9.82 14.27 3.33
C VAL A 110 10.43 13.23 4.30
N ILE A 111 10.26 11.93 4.05
CA ILE A 111 10.91 10.84 4.84
C ILE A 111 11.86 9.98 3.99
N TRP A 112 11.64 9.92 2.67
CA TRP A 112 12.39 9.05 1.74
C TRP A 112 13.55 9.77 1.02
N SER A 113 13.85 11.01 1.43
CA SER A 113 15.02 11.77 0.94
C SER A 113 16.33 11.33 1.57
N SER A 114 16.32 10.40 2.53
CA SER A 114 17.47 9.49 2.70
C SER A 114 17.38 8.42 1.61
N ASN A 115 17.74 8.85 0.40
CA ASN A 115 18.36 8.06 -0.65
C ASN A 115 18.05 6.56 -0.55
N ASN A 116 17.02 6.05 -1.25
CA ASN A 116 16.71 4.61 -1.29
C ASN A 116 17.93 3.71 -1.53
N GLY A 117 18.99 4.25 -2.14
CA GLY A 117 20.30 3.60 -2.21
C GLY A 117 20.91 3.32 -0.85
N ASP A 118 20.92 4.27 0.08
CA ASP A 118 21.68 4.20 1.34
C ASP A 118 21.07 3.20 2.33
N CYS A 119 19.74 3.16 2.50
CA CYS A 119 19.10 2.16 3.36
C CYS A 119 19.21 0.74 2.78
N LEU A 120 19.07 0.57 1.46
CA LEU A 120 19.24 -0.73 0.81
C LEU A 120 20.71 -1.19 0.84
N VAL A 121 21.65 -0.25 0.68
CA VAL A 121 23.09 -0.48 0.83
C VAL A 121 23.40 -0.87 2.28
N LEU A 122 22.86 -0.16 3.27
CA LEU A 122 23.04 -0.48 4.69
C LEU A 122 22.51 -1.87 5.02
N MET A 123 21.29 -2.22 4.57
CA MET A 123 20.74 -3.56 4.75
C MET A 123 21.64 -4.61 4.09
N ARG A 124 22.11 -4.37 2.86
CA ARG A 124 23.00 -5.30 2.15
C ARG A 124 24.34 -5.48 2.87
N ILE A 125 24.90 -4.41 3.44
CA ILE A 125 26.11 -4.45 4.28
C ILE A 125 25.85 -5.26 5.54
N CYS A 126 24.72 -5.04 6.23
CA CYS A 126 24.35 -5.78 7.43
C CYS A 126 24.21 -7.28 7.14
N PHE A 127 23.50 -7.67 6.08
CA PHE A 127 23.38 -9.07 5.68
C PHE A 127 24.74 -9.70 5.35
N TYR A 128 25.62 -8.97 4.65
CA TYR A 128 26.95 -9.47 4.33
C TYR A 128 27.81 -9.66 5.58
N ALA A 129 27.79 -8.70 6.51
CA ALA A 129 28.51 -8.80 7.78
C ALA A 129 27.99 -9.96 8.65
N SER A 130 26.67 -10.17 8.72
CA SER A 130 26.08 -11.32 9.40
C SER A 130 26.53 -12.66 8.79
N ASN A 131 26.59 -12.75 7.46
CA ASN A 131 27.09 -13.96 6.78
C ASN A 131 28.57 -14.23 7.07
N LEU A 132 29.41 -13.18 7.08
CA LEU A 132 30.83 -13.31 7.44
C LEU A 132 31.02 -13.73 8.89
N LEU A 133 30.22 -13.18 9.80
CA LEU A 133 30.22 -13.58 11.21
C LEU A 133 29.85 -15.06 11.36
N CYS A 134 28.79 -15.51 10.68
CA CYS A 134 28.39 -16.92 10.66
C CYS A 134 29.51 -17.83 10.14
N LEU A 135 30.22 -17.43 9.08
CA LEU A 135 31.35 -18.20 8.53
C LEU A 135 32.55 -18.26 9.49
N SER A 136 32.81 -17.17 10.23
CA SER A 136 33.89 -17.12 11.22
C SER A 136 33.62 -17.96 12.49
N LEU A 137 32.35 -18.26 12.76
CA LEU A 137 31.90 -19.06 13.89
C LEU A 137 31.69 -20.54 13.54
N CYS A 138 31.86 -20.93 12.27
CA CYS A 138 31.89 -22.34 11.89
C CYS A 138 33.22 -22.96 12.37
N PRO A 139 33.19 -24.04 13.18
CA PRO A 139 34.40 -24.77 13.51
C PRO A 139 34.99 -25.34 12.22
N MET A 140 36.29 -25.09 11.99
CA MET A 140 37.02 -25.74 10.90
C MET A 140 36.97 -27.27 11.11
N PRO A 141 36.77 -28.07 10.04
CA PRO A 141 36.91 -29.52 10.10
C PRO A 141 38.33 -29.95 10.46
#